data_AF-A0A920F6D6-F1
#
_entry.id   AF-A0A920F6D6-F1
#
_cell.length_a   1.000
_cell.length_b   1.000
_cell.length_c   1.000
_cell.angle_alpha   90.00
_cell.angle_beta   90.00
_cell.angle_gamma   90.00
#
_symmetry.space_group_name_H-M   'P 1'
#
loop_
_entity.id
_entity.type
_entity.pdbx_description
1 polymer ?
#
loop_
_entity_poly.entity_id
_entity_poly.type
_entity_poly.pdbx_seq_one_letter_code
_entity_poly.pdbx_strand_id
1 'polypeptide(L)' 'MEDFNKAFDYIIVGAGSAGCTLANRLTEDVSRTVLLLEAGGKDSNPWIHIPVGFVKTLDMPGLNWSSKPNQNLIQK' A
#
# COMPACT_ATOMS: atom_id res chain seq x y z
N MET A 1 23.92 10.64 9.08
CA MET A 1 23.73 10.78 7.63
C MET A 1 23.12 9.48 7.17
N GLU A 2 21.93 9.51 6.57
CA GLU A 2 21.31 8.28 6.04
C GLU A 2 22.10 7.80 4.83
N ASP A 3 22.37 6.49 4.77
CA ASP A 3 23.02 5.86 3.62
C ASP A 3 21.96 5.58 2.54
N PHE A 4 21.86 6.48 1.57
CA PHE A 4 20.97 6.35 0.42
C PHE A 4 21.33 5.18 -0.50
N ASN A 5 22.48 4.52 -0.31
CA ASN A 5 22.93 3.38 -1.11
C ASN A 5 22.67 2.02 -0.45
N LYS A 6 21.80 1.97 0.56
CA LYS A 6 21.43 0.70 1.20
C LYS A 6 20.70 -0.21 0.21
N ALA A 7 21.33 -1.35 -0.12
CA ALA A 7 20.72 -2.40 -0.93
C ALA A 7 19.75 -3.25 -0.11
N PHE A 8 18.72 -3.78 -0.79
CA PHE A 8 17.78 -4.75 -0.25
C PHE A 8 17.65 -5.92 -1.25
N ASP A 9 17.45 -7.14 -0.75
CA ASP A 9 17.22 -8.31 -1.60
C ASP A 9 15.89 -8.20 -2.35
N TYR A 10 14.90 -7.56 -1.72
CA TYR A 10 13.58 -7.31 -2.31
C TYR A 10 13.10 -5.90 -2.03
N ILE A 11 12.53 -5.26 -3.05
CA ILE A 11 11.78 -4.00 -2.94
C ILE A 11 10.34 -4.27 -3.36
N ILE A 12 9.40 -4.08 -2.44
CA ILE A 12 7.96 -4.24 -2.66
C ILE A 12 7.34 -2.85 -2.69
N VAL A 13 6.64 -2.51 -3.77
CA VAL A 13 5.96 -1.23 -3.94
C VAL A 13 4.45 -1.45 -3.74
N GLY A 14 3.93 -0.92 -2.64
CA GLY A 14 2.54 -1.03 -2.20
C GLY A 14 2.37 -2.05 -1.07
N ALA A 15 1.98 -1.58 0.12
CA ALA A 15 1.62 -2.36 1.30
C ALA A 15 0.13 -2.75 1.31
N GLY A 16 -0.45 -3.03 0.14
CA GLY A 16 -1.78 -3.63 0.03
C GLY A 16 -1.81 -5.10 0.48
N SER A 17 -2.95 -5.78 0.32
CA SER A 17 -3.13 -7.17 0.77
C SER A 17 -2.06 -8.13 0.23
N ALA A 18 -1.71 -8.00 -1.06
CA ALA A 18 -0.67 -8.84 -1.67
C ALA A 18 0.75 -8.46 -1.17
N GLY A 19 1.05 -7.16 -1.10
CA GLY A 19 2.37 -6.66 -0.70
C GLY A 19 2.71 -7.01 0.75
N CYS A 20 1.78 -6.79 1.69
CA CYS A 20 1.97 -7.18 3.09
C CYS A 20 2.11 -8.70 3.26
N THR A 21 1.32 -9.49 2.53
CA THR A 21 1.41 -10.96 2.59
C THR A 21 2.78 -11.45 2.08
N LEU A 22 3.24 -10.90 0.95
CA LEU A 22 4.53 -11.24 0.37
C LEU A 22 5.69 -10.81 1.28
N ALA A 23 5.65 -9.57 1.80
CA ALA A 23 6.64 -9.07 2.74
C ALA A 23 6.76 -10.00 3.95
N ASN A 24 5.64 -10.34 4.59
CA ASN A 24 5.62 -11.22 5.75
C ASN A 24 6.27 -12.58 5.48
N ARG A 25 6.00 -13.19 4.32
CA ARG A 25 6.59 -14.49 3.94
C ARG A 25 8.09 -14.37 3.64
N LEU A 26 8.52 -13.32 2.94
CA LEU A 26 9.94 -13.13 2.62
C LEU A 26 10.78 -12.87 3.86
N THR A 27 10.23 -12.13 4.84
CA THR A 27 10.92 -11.82 6.10
C THR A 27 10.98 -12.97 7.10
N GLU A 28 10.31 -14.11 6.85
CA GLU A 28 10.48 -15.33 7.67
C GLU A 28 11.91 -15.89 7.57
N ASP A 29 12.59 -15.63 6.45
CA ASP A 29 14.02 -15.92 6.27
C ASP A 29 14.85 -14.69 6.69
N VAL A 30 15.50 -14.79 7.85
CA VAL A 30 16.31 -13.72 8.45
C VAL A 30 17.55 -13.35 7.63
N SER A 31 17.93 -14.16 6.64
CA SER A 31 19.03 -13.82 5.73
C SER A 31 18.64 -12.78 4.66
N ARG A 32 17.34 -12.49 4.52
CA ARG A 32 16.81 -11.59 3.50
C ARG A 32 16.47 -10.22 4.08
N THR A 33 16.74 -9.19 3.29
CA THR A 33 16.36 -7.81 3.55
C THR A 33 15.23 -7.39 2.61
N VAL A 34 14.15 -6.85 3.17
CA VAL A 34 12.96 -6.45 2.42
C VAL A 34 12.66 -4.98 2.71
N LEU A 35 12.56 -4.18 1.64
CA LEU A 35 12.04 -2.82 1.68
C LEU A 35 10.59 -2.83 1.20
N LEU A 36 9.67 -2.41 2.06
CA LEU A 36 8.26 -2.21 1.71
C LEU A 36 7.98 -0.71 1.63
N LEU A 37 7.61 -0.23 0.45
CA LEU A 37 7.22 1.15 0.21
C LEU A 37 5.71 1.25 0.15
N GLU A 38 5.12 2.18 0.91
CA GLU A 38 3.68 2.46 0.89
C GLU A 38 3.48 3.95 0.62
N ALA A 39 2.56 4.28 -0.28
CA ALA A 39 2.25 5.66 -0.62
C ALA A 39 1.40 6.34 0.47
N GLY A 40 0.53 5.57 1.12
CA GLY A 40 -0.29 6.02 2.23
C GLY A 40 0.48 6.21 3.54
N GLY A 41 -0.16 6.90 4.48
CA GLY A 41 0.32 7.02 5.85
C GLY A 41 -0.14 5.87 6.73
N LYS A 42 0.18 5.97 8.04
CA LYS A 42 -0.35 5.05 9.05
C LYS A 42 -1.88 5.10 9.08
N ASP A 43 -2.50 3.93 9.13
CA ASP A 43 -3.94 3.77 9.34
C ASP A 43 -4.35 4.33 10.72
N SER A 44 -4.75 5.60 10.71
CA SER A 44 -5.11 6.39 11.90
C SER A 44 -6.48 7.04 11.76
N ASN A 45 -7.14 6.90 10.60
CA ASN A 45 -8.45 7.48 10.36
C ASN A 45 -9.52 6.56 10.99
N PRO A 46 -10.34 7.06 11.95
CA PRO A 46 -11.35 6.24 12.62
C PRO A 46 -12.35 5.55 11.68
N TRP A 47 -12.63 6.14 10.52
CA TRP A 47 -13.55 5.58 9.53
C TRP A 47 -13.06 4.26 8.93
N ILE A 48 -11.76 3.98 8.96
CA ILE A 48 -11.17 2.72 8.47
C ILE A 48 -11.48 1.55 9.43
N HIS A 49 -11.62 1.84 10.73
CA HIS A 49 -11.81 0.84 11.78
C HIS A 49 -13.28 0.50 12.03
N ILE A 50 -14.21 1.20 11.39
CA ILE A 50 -15.65 0.95 11.48
C ILE A 50 -16.05 0.11 10.26
N PRO A 51 -16.63 -1.10 10.38
CA PRO A 51 -16.92 -1.96 9.23
C PRO A 51 -17.75 -1.32 8.11
N VAL A 52 -18.77 -0.54 8.46
CA VAL A 52 -19.60 0.22 7.49
C VAL A 52 -18.99 1.58 7.11
N GLY A 53 -17.91 1.99 7.78
CA GLY A 53 -17.22 3.26 7.61
C GLY A 53 -16.50 3.40 6.27
N PHE A 54 -16.24 2.30 5.55
CA PHE A 54 -15.65 2.33 4.20
C PHE A 54 -16.40 3.25 3.23
N VAL A 55 -17.73 3.33 3.32
CA VAL A 55 -18.52 4.23 2.46
C VAL A 55 -18.10 5.70 2.66
N LYS A 56 -17.70 6.07 3.88
CA LYS A 56 -17.20 7.41 4.18
C LYS A 56 -15.80 7.67 3.64
N THR A 57 -14.99 6.65 3.38
CA THR A 57 -13.59 6.81 2.94
C THR A 57 -13.43 6.94 1.43
N LEU A 58 -14.45 6.61 0.64
CA LEU A 58 -14.42 6.60 -0.83
C LEU A 58 -14.03 7.94 -1.46
N ASP A 59 -14.42 9.07 -0.85
CA ASP A 59 -14.13 10.42 -1.35
C ASP A 59 -13.17 11.20 -0.44
N MET A 60 -12.55 10.55 0.55
CA MET A 60 -11.62 11.22 1.46
C MET A 60 -10.24 11.41 0.82
N PRO A 61 -9.73 12.65 0.70
CA PRO A 61 -8.40 12.89 0.19
C PRO A 61 -7.34 12.13 1.00
N GLY A 62 -6.41 11.47 0.31
CA GLY A 62 -5.31 10.73 0.93
C GLY A 62 -5.62 9.31 1.39
N LEU A 63 -6.87 8.83 1.28
CA LEU A 63 -7.22 7.43 1.57
C LEU A 63 -7.46 6.57 0.33
N ASN A 64 -7.58 7.20 -0.84
CA ASN A 64 -7.82 6.52 -2.10
C ASN A 64 -6.98 7.15 -3.21
N TRP A 65 -6.79 6.39 -4.29
CA TRP A 65 -6.07 6.85 -5.47
C TRP A 65 -6.93 7.70 -6.42
N SER A 66 -8.25 7.78 -6.20
CA SER A 66 -9.20 8.53 -7.03
C SER A 66 -9.07 8.28 -8.54
N SER A 67 -8.61 7.07 -8.92
CA SER A 67 -8.38 6.72 -10.32
C SER A 67 -9.67 6.78 -11.11
N LYS A 68 -9.66 7.56 -12.21
CA LYS A 68 -10.79 7.60 -13.14
C LYS A 68 -10.62 6.50 -14.18
N PRO A 69 -11.68 5.73 -14.48
CA PRO A 69 -11.61 4.73 -15.53
C PRO A 69 -11.34 5.41 -16.87
N ASN A 70 -10.58 4.73 -17.73
CA ASN A 70 -10.30 5.21 -19.07
C ASN A 70 -11.60 5.25 -19.87
N GLN A 71 -12.02 6.45 -20.27
CA GLN A 71 -13.29 6.67 -20.99
C GLN A 71 -13.36 5.91 -22.33
N ASN A 72 -12.21 5.61 -22.94
CA ASN A 72 -12.15 4.85 -24.19
C ASN A 72 -12.43 3.35 -24.01
N LEU A 73 -12.47 2.83 -22.78
CA LEU A 73 -12.77 1.42 -22.49
C LEU A 73 -14.23 1.19 -22.06
N ILE A 74 -15.01 2.26 -21.88
CA ILE A 74 -16.38 2.22 -21.34
C ILE A 74 -17.42 2.20 -22.48
N GLN A 75 -17.01 2.38 -23.74
CA GLN A 75 -17.91 2.44 -24.91
C GLN A 75 -18.12 1.08 -25.61
N LYS A 76 -18.18 -0.03 -24.89
CA LYS A 76 -18.58 -1.34 -25.46
C LYS A 76 -19.96 -1.74 -25.00
#